data_AF-A0A1E7FK05-F1
#
_entry.id   AF-A0A1E7FK05-F1
#
_cell.length_a   1.000
_cell.length_b   1.000
_cell.length_c   1.000
_cell.angle_alpha   90.00
_cell.angle_beta   90.00
_cell.angle_gamma   90.00
#
_symmetry.space_group_name_H-M   'P 1'
#
loop_
_entity.id
_entity.type
_entity.pdbx_description
1 polymer ?
#
loop_
_entity_poly.entity_id
_entity_poly.type
_entity_poly.pdbx_seq_one_letter_code
_entity_poly.pdbx_strand_id
1 'polypeptide(L)'
;FQWYSKLLDTNPIITKCLSAGFISSIGNVLAQGINHPQVSRFALLNILFVAPILHHWYQFINKAVPGRAFSKVLQRTFWDEFIFTPMYLPVFLGMLWKSEGTTNDNIIKMIISELPSIITAEWLVWVPTMIVTFRYIPMKFQVLTINLIGIFWQTFLSY
;
A
#
# COMPACT_ATOMS: atom_id res chain seq x y z
N PHE A 1 11.83 -18.64 -6.72
CA PHE A 1 10.61 -18.52 -5.88
C PHE A 1 10.74 -19.15 -4.49
N GLN A 2 11.27 -20.37 -4.35
CA GLN A 2 11.39 -21.05 -3.04
C GLN A 2 12.21 -20.27 -2.00
N TRP A 3 13.30 -19.63 -2.42
CA TRP A 3 14.12 -18.79 -1.53
C TRP A 3 13.35 -17.60 -0.92
N TYR A 4 12.63 -16.83 -1.74
CA TYR A 4 11.82 -15.72 -1.25
C TYR A 4 10.66 -16.18 -0.35
N SER A 5 10.03 -17.31 -0.71
CA SER A 5 9.04 -17.93 0.18
C SER A 5 9.64 -18.28 1.54
N LYS A 6 10.83 -18.88 1.57
CA LYS A 6 11.53 -19.23 2.81
C LYS A 6 11.81 -17.99 3.66
N LEU A 7 12.24 -16.89 3.04
CA LEU A 7 12.46 -15.62 3.73
C LEU A 7 11.17 -15.01 4.30
N LEU A 8 10.07 -15.10 3.57
CA LEU A 8 8.75 -14.69 4.08
C LEU A 8 8.30 -15.55 5.27
N ASP A 9 8.71 -16.82 5.32
CA ASP A 9 8.36 -17.71 6.41
C ASP A 9 9.29 -17.50 7.63
N THR A 10 10.59 -17.20 7.44
CA THR A 10 11.57 -17.01 8.53
C THR A 10 11.66 -15.58 9.08
N ASN A 11 11.59 -14.57 8.20
CA ASN A 11 11.74 -13.15 8.54
C ASN A 11 10.67 -12.30 7.80
N PRO A 12 9.37 -12.49 8.10
CA PRO A 12 8.26 -11.95 7.30
C PRO A 12 8.28 -10.43 7.19
N ILE A 13 8.53 -9.72 8.29
CA ILE A 13 8.48 -8.24 8.34
C ILE A 13 9.62 -7.66 7.51
N ILE A 14 10.87 -8.02 7.84
CA ILE A 14 12.07 -7.51 7.17
C ILE A 14 12.00 -7.78 5.67
N THR A 15 11.62 -9.01 5.28
CA THR A 15 11.52 -9.39 3.87
C THR A 15 10.51 -8.53 3.11
N LYS A 16 9.35 -8.24 3.72
CA LYS A 16 8.30 -7.40 3.12
C LYS A 16 8.69 -5.93 3.06
N CYS A 17 9.32 -5.41 4.11
CA CYS A 17 9.82 -4.04 4.13
C CYS A 17 10.85 -3.81 3.03
N LEU A 18 11.85 -4.69 2.92
CA LEU A 18 12.89 -4.57 1.91
C LEU A 18 12.34 -4.74 0.49
N SER A 19 11.45 -5.70 0.25
CA SER A 19 10.85 -5.88 -1.07
C SER A 19 9.93 -4.72 -1.45
N ALA A 20 9.15 -4.17 -0.51
CA ALA A 20 8.33 -2.98 -0.75
C ALA A 20 9.17 -1.75 -1.10
N GLY A 21 10.23 -1.48 -0.35
CA GLY A 21 11.16 -0.39 -0.63
C GLY A 21 11.82 -0.51 -2.00
N PHE A 22 12.26 -1.72 -2.35
CA PHE A 22 12.87 -2.00 -3.65
C PHE A 22 11.88 -1.80 -4.80
N ILE A 23 10.67 -2.36 -4.70
CA ILE A 23 9.61 -2.22 -5.71
C ILE A 23 9.23 -0.75 -5.89
N SER A 24 9.06 -0.02 -4.78
CA SER A 24 8.71 1.41 -4.83
C SER A 24 9.82 2.24 -5.46
N SER A 25 11.09 1.93 -5.16
CA SER A 25 12.23 2.60 -5.78
C SER A 25 12.22 2.41 -7.30
N ILE A 26 12.00 1.18 -7.78
CA ILE A 26 11.90 0.89 -9.22
C ILE A 26 10.76 1.68 -9.86
N GLY A 27 9.57 1.69 -9.25
CA GLY A 27 8.43 2.43 -9.79
C GLY A 27 8.69 3.93 -9.92
N ASN A 28 9.29 4.53 -8.89
CA ASN A 28 9.63 5.95 -8.91
C ASN A 28 10.76 6.28 -9.91
N VAL A 29 11.76 5.40 -10.05
CA VAL A 29 12.82 5.59 -11.06
C VAL A 29 12.24 5.55 -12.48
N LEU A 30 11.30 4.65 -12.75
CA LEU A 30 10.64 4.55 -14.05
C LEU A 30 9.74 5.77 -14.34
N ALA A 31 9.05 6.30 -13.33
CA ALA A 31 8.16 7.44 -13.48
C ALA A 31 8.92 8.79 -13.56
N GLN A 32 9.98 8.97 -12.78
CA GLN A 32 10.58 10.29 -12.53
C GLN A 32 12.11 10.36 -12.73
N GLY A 33 12.76 9.23 -12.99
CA GLY A 33 14.20 9.14 -13.19
C GLY A 33 15.02 8.86 -11.92
N ILE A 34 16.28 8.47 -12.12
CA ILE A 34 17.16 7.89 -11.08
C ILE A 34 17.45 8.87 -9.93
N ASN A 35 17.60 10.16 -10.21
CA ASN A 35 18.05 11.17 -9.23
C ASN A 35 16.90 11.96 -8.60
N HIS A 36 15.65 11.53 -8.76
CA HIS A 36 14.53 12.28 -8.23
C HIS A 36 14.36 12.05 -6.72
N PRO A 37 14.23 13.10 -5.88
CA PRO A 37 14.05 12.96 -4.43
C PRO A 37 12.84 12.10 -4.02
N GLN A 38 11.83 11.96 -4.87
CA GLN A 38 10.69 11.09 -4.58
C GLN A 38 11.07 9.60 -4.50
N VAL A 39 12.13 9.15 -5.21
CA VAL A 39 12.60 7.75 -5.15
C VAL A 39 12.93 7.35 -3.72
N SER A 40 13.73 8.17 -3.02
CA SER A 40 14.13 7.87 -1.64
C SER A 40 12.98 8.10 -0.65
N ARG A 41 12.14 9.12 -0.84
CA ARG A 41 10.96 9.39 -0.01
C ARG A 41 9.98 8.22 -0.02
N PHE A 42 9.55 7.78 -1.20
CA PHE A 42 8.61 6.68 -1.34
C PHE A 42 9.22 5.35 -0.87
N ALA A 43 10.51 5.10 -1.12
CA ALA A 43 11.18 3.91 -0.61
C ALA A 43 11.20 3.87 0.93
N LEU A 44 11.56 4.98 1.59
CA LEU A 44 11.59 5.08 3.05
C LEU A 44 10.19 4.94 3.65
N LEU A 45 9.18 5.60 3.08
CA LEU A 45 7.79 5.47 3.52
C LEU A 45 7.30 4.02 3.36
N ASN A 46 7.64 3.35 2.26
CA ASN A 46 7.25 1.95 2.05
C ASN A 46 7.91 0.99 3.04
N ILE A 47 9.20 1.16 3.32
CA ILE A 47 9.96 0.33 4.27
C ILE A 47 9.46 0.52 5.69
N LEU A 48 9.33 1.78 6.13
CA LEU A 48 9.14 2.12 7.54
C LEU A 48 7.67 2.19 7.96
N PHE A 49 6.77 2.52 7.03
CA PHE A 49 5.37 2.79 7.35
C PHE A 49 4.43 1.80 6.63
N VAL A 50 4.45 1.74 5.30
CA VAL A 50 3.46 0.97 4.53
C VAL A 50 3.57 -0.54 4.78
N ALA A 51 4.75 -1.13 4.57
CA ALA A 51 4.91 -2.58 4.63
C ALA A 51 4.67 -3.18 6.04
N PRO A 52 5.13 -2.57 7.16
CA PRO A 52 4.79 -3.04 8.49
C PRO A 52 3.29 -2.97 8.78
N ILE A 53 2.61 -1.88 8.43
CA ILE A 53 1.18 -1.72 8.68
C ILE A 53 0.39 -2.75 7.88
N LEU A 54 0.64 -2.86 6.57
CA LEU A 54 -0.05 -3.85 5.72
C LEU A 54 0.21 -5.28 6.18
N HIS A 55 1.41 -5.59 6.67
CA HIS A 55 1.70 -6.91 7.21
C HIS A 55 0.76 -7.30 8.35
N HIS A 56 0.63 -6.42 9.35
CA HIS A 56 -0.21 -6.67 10.52
C HIS A 56 -1.69 -6.61 10.15
N TRP A 57 -2.09 -5.65 9.33
CA TRP A 57 -3.47 -5.50 8.88
C TRP A 57 -3.95 -6.72 8.09
N TYR A 58 -3.20 -7.18 7.09
CA TYR A 58 -3.57 -8.38 6.34
C TYR A 58 -3.55 -9.64 7.19
N GLN A 59 -2.65 -9.75 8.16
CA GLN A 59 -2.70 -10.86 9.11
C GLN A 59 -3.96 -10.80 9.97
N PHE A 60 -4.37 -9.62 10.42
CA PHE A 60 -5.58 -9.41 11.21
C PHE A 60 -6.84 -9.77 10.41
N ILE A 61 -7.07 -9.18 9.23
CA ILE A 61 -8.31 -9.41 8.48
C ILE A 61 -8.46 -10.87 8.01
N ASN A 62 -7.36 -11.53 7.66
CA ASN A 62 -7.40 -12.94 7.25
C ASN A 62 -7.68 -13.88 8.43
N LYS A 63 -7.34 -13.49 9.67
CA LYS A 63 -7.70 -14.21 10.89
C LYS A 63 -9.13 -13.90 11.34
N ALA A 64 -9.55 -12.63 11.27
CA ALA A 64 -10.88 -12.18 11.69
C ALA A 64 -11.99 -12.67 10.75
N VAL A 65 -11.69 -12.77 9.45
CA VAL A 65 -12.62 -13.22 8.43
C VAL A 65 -12.04 -14.45 7.70
N PRO A 66 -12.06 -15.63 8.36
CA PRO A 66 -11.49 -16.83 7.79
C PRO A 66 -12.40 -17.39 6.68
N GLY A 67 -11.78 -18.17 5.79
CA GLY A 67 -12.47 -18.88 4.72
C GLY A 67 -12.34 -18.20 3.36
N ARG A 68 -12.66 -18.98 2.32
CA ARG A 68 -12.47 -18.56 0.92
C ARG A 68 -13.76 -18.15 0.23
N ALA A 69 -14.93 -18.39 0.81
CA ALA A 69 -16.22 -18.06 0.21
C ALA A 69 -16.24 -16.61 -0.30
N PHE A 70 -16.94 -16.36 -1.41
CA PHE A 70 -16.95 -15.04 -2.05
C PHE A 70 -17.47 -13.95 -1.10
N SER A 71 -18.46 -14.26 -0.26
CA SER A 71 -18.94 -13.36 0.80
C SER A 71 -17.83 -12.96 1.80
N LYS A 72 -16.93 -13.88 2.15
CA LYS A 72 -15.78 -13.62 3.03
C LYS A 72 -14.70 -12.78 2.35
N VAL A 73 -14.55 -12.91 1.04
CA VAL A 73 -13.67 -12.05 0.23
C VAL A 73 -14.22 -10.62 0.18
N LEU A 74 -15.52 -10.47 -0.08
CA LEU A 74 -16.18 -9.15 -0.06
C LEU A 74 -16.13 -8.50 1.31
N GLN A 75 -16.31 -9.27 2.39
CA GLN A 75 -16.18 -8.74 3.75
C GLN A 75 -14.75 -8.23 4.04
N ARG A 76 -13.71 -8.98 3.64
CA ARG A 76 -12.30 -8.53 3.77
C ARG A 76 -12.03 -7.28 2.93
N THR A 77 -12.52 -7.26 1.70
CA THR A 77 -12.42 -6.09 0.81
C THR A 77 -13.10 -4.87 1.42
N PHE A 78 -14.29 -5.04 1.99
CA PHE A 78 -15.00 -3.93 2.64
C PHE A 78 -14.20 -3.35 3.81
N TRP A 79 -13.59 -4.22 4.63
CA TRP A 79 -12.77 -3.79 5.75
C TRP A 79 -11.51 -3.06 5.27
N ASP A 80 -10.89 -3.53 4.19
CA ASP A 80 -9.70 -2.89 3.63
C ASP A 80 -10.03 -1.50 3.05
N GLU A 81 -11.00 -1.45 2.14
CA GLU A 81 -11.23 -0.28 1.28
C GLU A 81 -12.10 0.80 1.94
N PHE A 82 -13.04 0.41 2.81
CA PHE A 82 -14.03 1.33 3.38
C PHE A 82 -13.81 1.63 4.87
N ILE A 83 -12.89 0.91 5.52
CA ILE A 83 -12.55 1.16 6.93
C ILE A 83 -11.07 1.55 7.02
N PHE A 84 -10.18 0.68 6.54
CA PHE A 84 -8.74 0.90 6.68
C PHE A 84 -8.23 2.02 5.76
N THR A 85 -8.54 2.00 4.46
CA THR A 85 -8.07 3.01 3.50
C THR A 85 -8.45 4.45 3.91
N PRO A 86 -9.69 4.78 4.32
CA PRO A 86 -10.05 6.14 4.75
C PRO A 86 -9.28 6.63 5.99
N MET A 87 -8.76 5.72 6.83
CA MET A 87 -7.91 6.08 7.96
C MET A 87 -6.43 6.14 7.58
N TYR A 88 -5.98 5.21 6.75
CA TYR A 88 -4.58 5.03 6.38
C TYR A 88 -4.11 6.07 5.35
N LEU A 89 -4.91 6.33 4.31
CA LEU A 89 -4.52 7.16 3.17
C LEU A 89 -4.24 8.62 3.55
N PRO A 90 -5.05 9.30 4.40
CA PRO A 90 -4.73 10.68 4.81
C PRO A 90 -3.41 10.78 5.58
N VAL A 91 -3.11 9.76 6.40
CA VAL A 91 -1.84 9.70 7.15
C VAL A 91 -0.67 9.52 6.19
N PHE A 92 -0.80 8.61 5.23
CA PHE A 92 0.22 8.41 4.19
C PHE A 92 0.46 9.68 3.36
N LEU A 93 -0.60 10.32 2.84
CA LEU A 93 -0.50 11.57 2.08
C LEU A 93 0.09 12.70 2.91
N GLY A 94 -0.30 12.81 4.18
CA GLY A 94 0.27 13.78 5.11
C GLY A 94 1.78 13.58 5.31
N MET A 95 2.24 12.33 5.50
CA MET A 95 3.67 12.02 5.59
C MET A 95 4.41 12.34 4.29
N LEU A 96 3.82 12.00 3.14
CA LEU A 96 4.38 12.27 1.82
C LEU A 96 4.56 13.78 1.61
N TRP A 97 3.49 14.56 1.67
CA TRP A 97 3.54 16.01 1.47
C TRP A 97 4.42 16.72 2.52
N LYS A 98 4.46 16.20 3.75
CA LYS A 98 5.40 16.71 4.76
C LYS A 98 6.85 16.51 4.35
N SER A 99 7.18 15.34 3.79
CA SER A 99 8.53 15.03 3.28
C SER A 99 8.92 15.87 2.05
N GLU A 100 7.92 16.42 1.34
CA GLU A 100 8.09 17.34 0.22
C GLU A 100 8.28 18.80 0.65
N GLY A 101 8.12 19.10 1.95
CA GLY A 101 8.33 20.42 2.52
C GLY A 101 7.05 21.21 2.77
N THR A 102 5.86 20.63 2.57
CA THR A 102 4.59 21.29 2.80
C THR A 102 4.35 21.56 4.30
N THR A 103 3.80 22.74 4.62
CA THR A 103 3.47 23.12 5.99
C THR A 103 2.25 22.34 6.50
N ASN A 104 2.15 22.16 7.83
CA ASN A 104 1.06 21.37 8.42
C ASN A 104 -0.33 21.96 8.09
N ASP A 105 -0.45 23.29 8.11
CA ASP A 105 -1.72 23.97 7.79
C ASP A 105 -2.15 23.74 6.34
N ASN A 106 -1.18 23.71 5.41
CA ASN A 106 -1.47 23.42 4.01
C ASN A 106 -1.79 21.94 3.79
N ILE A 107 -1.11 21.02 4.48
CA ILE A 107 -1.42 19.59 4.42
C ILE A 107 -2.87 19.34 4.83
N ILE A 108 -3.35 19.95 5.92
CA ILE A 108 -4.74 19.76 6.37
C ILE A 108 -5.72 20.26 5.30
N LYS A 109 -5.46 21.43 4.70
CA LYS A 109 -6.30 21.97 3.63
C LYS A 109 -6.33 21.05 2.41
N MET A 110 -5.16 20.55 1.99
CA MET A 110 -5.03 19.62 0.86
C MET A 110 -5.72 18.28 1.14
N ILE A 111 -5.63 17.74 2.36
CA ILE A 111 -6.37 16.53 2.73
C ILE A 111 -7.87 16.80 2.58
N ILE A 112 -8.37 17.93 3.08
CA ILE A 112 -9.81 18.23 3.00
C ILE A 112 -10.28 18.40 1.55
N SER A 113 -9.47 19.04 0.68
CA SER A 113 -9.84 19.28 -0.72
C SER A 113 -9.66 18.06 -1.62
N GLU A 114 -8.53 17.38 -1.52
CA GLU A 114 -8.13 16.34 -2.48
C GLU A 114 -8.59 14.95 -2.07
N LEU A 115 -8.69 14.65 -0.77
CA LEU A 115 -8.92 13.28 -0.28
C LEU A 115 -10.18 12.63 -0.87
N PRO A 116 -11.34 13.30 -1.02
CA PRO A 116 -12.51 12.68 -1.64
C PRO A 116 -12.25 12.22 -3.08
N SER A 117 -11.55 13.05 -3.86
CA SER A 117 -11.17 12.70 -5.24
C SER A 117 -10.15 11.57 -5.27
N ILE A 118 -9.16 11.60 -4.37
CA ILE A 118 -8.14 10.55 -4.31
C ILE A 118 -8.77 9.21 -3.89
N ILE A 119 -9.61 9.17 -2.85
CA ILE A 119 -10.30 7.94 -2.40
C ILE A 119 -11.19 7.37 -3.50
N THR A 120 -11.92 8.21 -4.23
CA THR A 120 -12.78 7.70 -5.31
C THR A 120 -11.97 7.10 -6.46
N ALA A 121 -10.83 7.72 -6.82
CA ALA A 121 -9.91 7.15 -7.80
C ALA A 121 -9.24 5.86 -7.29
N GLU A 122 -8.90 5.83 -6.01
CA GLU A 122 -8.30 4.68 -5.31
C GLU A 122 -9.24 3.47 -5.37
N TRP A 123 -10.52 3.64 -5.03
CA TRP A 123 -11.50 2.55 -5.06
C TRP A 123 -11.70 1.92 -6.43
N LEU A 124 -11.55 2.69 -7.52
CA LEU A 124 -11.65 2.16 -8.89
C LEU A 124 -10.54 1.13 -9.19
N VAL A 125 -9.37 1.31 -8.58
CA VAL A 125 -8.21 0.45 -8.78
C VAL A 125 -8.16 -0.64 -7.72
N TRP A 126 -8.37 -0.28 -6.46
CA TRP A 126 -8.05 -1.14 -5.32
C TRP A 126 -9.18 -2.08 -4.94
N VAL A 127 -10.46 -1.68 -5.05
CA VAL A 127 -11.59 -2.59 -4.77
C VAL A 127 -11.51 -3.86 -5.66
N PRO A 128 -11.36 -3.77 -6.99
CA PRO A 128 -11.19 -4.97 -7.82
C PRO A 128 -9.91 -5.74 -7.48
N THR A 129 -8.82 -5.02 -7.23
CA THR A 129 -7.52 -5.60 -6.89
C THR A 129 -7.58 -6.41 -5.59
N MET A 130 -8.27 -5.92 -4.56
CA MET A 130 -8.40 -6.59 -3.27
C MET A 130 -9.33 -7.79 -3.35
N ILE A 131 -10.41 -7.73 -4.15
CA ILE A 131 -11.25 -8.91 -4.39
C ILE A 131 -10.42 -10.04 -4.99
N VAL A 132 -9.62 -9.76 -6.01
CA VAL A 132 -8.73 -10.74 -6.64
C VAL A 132 -7.67 -11.23 -5.65
N THR A 133 -7.04 -10.30 -4.91
CA THR A 133 -5.97 -10.60 -3.97
C THR A 133 -6.45 -11.49 -2.82
N PHE A 134 -7.55 -11.15 -2.15
CA PHE A 134 -8.08 -11.95 -1.04
C PHE A 134 -8.71 -13.28 -1.46
N ARG A 135 -9.12 -13.41 -2.73
CA ARG A 135 -9.67 -14.65 -3.28
C ARG A 135 -8.58 -15.64 -3.68
N TYR A 136 -7.54 -15.17 -4.39
CA TYR A 136 -6.60 -16.05 -5.08
C TYR A 136 -5.18 -16.04 -4.51
N ILE A 137 -4.77 -14.96 -3.84
CA ILE A 137 -3.39 -14.80 -3.39
C ILE A 137 -3.23 -15.29 -1.94
N PRO A 138 -2.30 -16.23 -1.68
CA PRO A 138 -2.00 -16.66 -0.32
C PRO A 138 -1.53 -15.49 0.55
N MET A 139 -1.97 -15.45 1.82
CA MET A 139 -1.72 -14.34 2.76
C MET A 139 -0.26 -13.84 2.78
N LYS A 140 0.72 -14.76 2.70
CA LYS A 140 2.14 -14.38 2.73
C LYS A 140 2.61 -13.56 1.52
N PHE A 141 1.93 -13.68 0.38
CA PHE A 141 2.24 -12.96 -0.86
C PHE A 141 1.37 -11.73 -1.11
N GLN A 142 0.30 -11.51 -0.32
CA GLN A 142 -0.62 -10.38 -0.54
C GLN A 142 0.10 -9.03 -0.52
N VAL A 143 0.97 -8.80 0.48
CA VAL A 143 1.78 -7.57 0.55
C VAL A 143 2.67 -7.39 -0.69
N LEU A 144 3.25 -8.47 -1.23
CA LEU A 144 4.05 -8.39 -2.45
C LEU A 144 3.18 -7.99 -3.65
N THR A 145 2.04 -8.64 -3.83
CA THR A 145 1.10 -8.37 -4.93
C THR A 145 0.64 -6.92 -4.92
N ILE A 146 0.24 -6.40 -3.76
CA ILE A 146 -0.22 -5.02 -3.62
C ILE A 146 0.91 -4.04 -3.88
N ASN A 147 2.13 -4.29 -3.43
CA ASN A 147 3.27 -3.42 -3.76
C ASN A 147 3.56 -3.39 -5.27
N LEU A 148 3.44 -4.52 -5.98
CA LEU A 148 3.66 -4.57 -7.43
C LEU A 148 2.62 -3.75 -8.19
N ILE A 149 1.34 -3.88 -7.82
CA ILE A 149 0.25 -3.08 -8.42
C ILE A 149 0.39 -1.61 -8.01
N GLY A 150 0.88 -1.37 -6.80
CA GLY A 150 1.14 -0.06 -6.23
C GLY A 150 2.15 0.79 -7.02
N ILE A 151 2.98 0.19 -7.89
CA ILE A 151 3.83 0.94 -8.83
C ILE A 151 2.98 1.87 -9.71
N PHE A 152 1.86 1.36 -10.24
CA PHE A 152 0.97 2.13 -11.10
C PHE A 152 0.27 3.24 -10.32
N TRP A 153 -0.16 2.95 -9.09
CA TRP A 153 -0.77 3.93 -8.20
C TRP A 153 0.21 5.04 -7.78
N GLN A 154 1.46 4.68 -7.47
CA GLN A 154 2.51 5.65 -7.16
C GLN A 154 2.74 6.59 -8.33
N THR A 155 2.74 6.07 -9.56
CA THR A 155 2.86 6.91 -10.76
C THR A 155 1.71 7.92 -10.83
N PHE A 156 0.47 7.51 -10.56
CA PHE A 156 -0.69 8.42 -10.52
C PHE A 156 -0.55 9.52 -9.46
N LEU A 157 -0.08 9.20 -8.25
CA LEU A 157 0.12 10.18 -7.17
C LEU A 157 1.30 11.14 -7.40
N SER A 158 2.23 10.77 -8.27
CA SER A 158 3.41 11.58 -8.58
C SER A 158 3.16 12.64 -9.66
N TYR A 159 2.01 12.61 -10.35
CA TYR A 159 1.62 13.57 -11.39
C TYR A 159 0.64 14.63 -10.88
#